data_AF-A0A2E2Z9M5-F1
#
_entry.id   AF-A0A2E2Z9M5-F1
#
_cell.length_a   1.000
_cell.length_b   1.000
_cell.length_c   1.000
_cell.angle_alpha   90.00
_cell.angle_beta   90.00
_cell.angle_gamma   90.00
#
_symmetry.space_group_name_H-M   'P 1'
#
loop_
_entity.id
_entity.type
_entity.pdbx_description
1 polymer ?
#
loop_
_entity_poly.entity_id
_entity_poly.type
_entity_poly.pdbx_seq_one_letter_code
_entity_poly.pdbx_strand_id
1 'polypeptide(L)'
;MSNKAIILCFSLLLLACNKKELLFKNPTSQETGLNFKNTITPTNELNILDYLYYYNGGGVALGDINNDGLVDIFLSANQEKNKLYINKGNLKFEDISKKANVLGNSSWNTGAVMGDVNGDGLLDIYVCAVVGVNGFYGYNELFINNGDETFTESAEQYKLDFDSYSSSAAFLDFDLDGDLDIYLLNHAIHTQESFGKANLRYKRNEQTGDKLLRNDGGSFTDISEAAGIFGGINGYGLGISIADFN
;
A
#
# COMPACT_ATOMS: atom_id res chain seq x y z
N MET A 1 -30.97 56.05 31.14
CA MET A 1 -30.15 55.35 30.12
C MET A 1 -30.95 54.14 29.64
N SER A 2 -31.12 54.00 28.32
CA SER A 2 -32.24 53.31 27.68
C SER A 2 -32.14 51.78 27.70
N ASN A 3 -33.25 51.10 28.06
CA ASN A 3 -33.43 49.63 27.95
C ASN A 3 -33.08 49.07 26.55
N LYS A 4 -33.10 49.91 25.50
CA LYS A 4 -32.70 49.50 24.14
C LYS A 4 -31.20 49.19 24.01
N ALA A 5 -30.34 49.87 24.78
CA ALA A 5 -28.90 49.63 24.74
C ALA A 5 -28.52 48.31 25.43
N ILE A 6 -29.24 47.95 26.51
CA ILE A 6 -29.05 46.68 27.23
C ILE A 6 -29.47 45.50 26.35
N ILE A 7 -30.61 45.62 25.66
CA ILE A 7 -31.12 44.58 24.75
C ILE A 7 -30.17 44.38 23.55
N LEU A 8 -29.60 45.46 23.00
CA LEU A 8 -28.65 45.37 21.87
C LEU A 8 -27.30 44.75 22.28
N CYS A 9 -26.80 45.05 23.48
CA CYS A 9 -25.62 44.38 24.03
C CYS A 9 -25.87 42.89 24.32
N PHE A 10 -27.06 42.53 24.80
CA PHE A 10 -27.43 41.13 25.03
C PHE A 10 -27.61 40.35 23.71
N SER A 11 -28.12 40.98 22.65
CA SER A 11 -28.25 40.32 21.34
C SER A 11 -26.90 40.14 20.62
N LEU A 12 -25.93 41.03 20.85
CA LEU A 12 -24.56 40.87 20.34
C LEU A 12 -23.77 39.78 21.10
N LEU A 13 -24.04 39.59 22.40
CA LEU A 13 -23.43 38.51 23.19
C LEU A 13 -23.96 37.12 22.81
N LEU A 14 -25.20 37.02 22.31
CA LEU A 14 -25.78 35.77 21.81
C LEU A 14 -25.26 35.36 20.42
N LEU A 15 -24.59 36.27 19.70
CA LEU A 15 -23.96 36.01 18.40
C LEU A 15 -22.47 35.63 18.52
N ALA A 16 -21.88 35.72 19.71
CA ALA A 16 -20.50 35.31 19.98
C ALA A 16 -20.38 33.78 20.17
N CYS A 17 -20.91 33.02 19.21
CA CYS A 17 -20.67 31.58 19.16
C CYS A 17 -19.28 31.37 18.54
N ASN A 18 -18.24 31.38 19.37
CA ASN A 18 -16.89 30.98 18.98
C ASN A 18 -16.90 29.47 18.68
N LYS A 19 -17.33 29.09 17.47
CA LYS A 19 -17.06 27.75 16.94
C LYS A 19 -15.54 27.62 16.88
N LYS A 20 -14.97 26.86 17.82
CA LYS A 20 -13.55 26.55 17.85
C LYS A 20 -13.22 25.90 16.51
N GLU A 21 -12.42 26.57 15.70
CA GLU A 21 -11.97 25.99 14.44
C GLU A 21 -11.19 24.72 14.77
N LEU A 22 -11.66 23.59 14.24
CA LEU A 22 -11.01 22.32 14.47
C LEU A 22 -9.70 22.29 13.68
N LEU A 23 -8.62 21.83 14.31
CA LEU A 23 -7.35 21.59 13.62
C LEU A 23 -7.48 20.53 12.52
N PHE A 24 -8.42 19.60 12.68
CA PHE A 24 -8.73 18.55 11.71
C PHE A 24 -10.21 18.54 11.39
N LYS A 25 -10.52 18.38 10.10
CA LYS A 25 -11.88 18.11 9.62
C LYS A 25 -11.97 16.63 9.31
N ASN A 26 -13.10 16.02 9.64
CA ASN A 26 -13.39 14.63 9.32
C ASN A 26 -14.54 14.60 8.29
N PRO A 27 -14.25 14.86 7.00
CA PRO A 27 -15.29 14.88 5.99
C PRO A 27 -15.83 13.47 5.76
N THR A 28 -17.12 13.39 5.43
CA THR A 28 -17.82 12.14 5.15
C THR A 28 -17.44 11.57 3.78
N SER A 29 -17.74 10.29 3.55
CA SER A 29 -17.55 9.67 2.22
C SER A 29 -18.45 10.31 1.16
N GLN A 30 -19.63 10.83 1.53
CA GLN A 30 -20.48 11.60 0.62
C GLN A 30 -19.86 12.95 0.25
N GLU A 31 -19.18 13.60 1.21
CA GLU A 31 -18.47 14.85 0.96
C GLU A 31 -17.21 14.63 0.13
N THR A 32 -16.50 13.52 0.29
CA THR A 32 -15.21 13.31 -0.40
C THR A 32 -15.29 12.47 -1.65
N GLY A 33 -16.25 11.56 -1.77
CA GLY A 33 -16.22 10.50 -2.78
C GLY A 33 -15.39 9.27 -2.37
N LEU A 34 -14.64 9.34 -1.26
CA LEU A 34 -13.87 8.21 -0.73
C LEU A 34 -14.78 7.28 0.07
N ASN A 35 -15.16 6.15 -0.54
CA ASN A 35 -16.11 5.19 0.03
C ASN A 35 -15.53 3.77 0.21
N PHE A 36 -14.22 3.60 0.02
CA PHE A 36 -13.53 2.32 0.17
C PHE A 36 -13.68 1.74 1.58
N LYS A 37 -13.80 0.41 1.63
CA LYS A 37 -13.78 -0.38 2.86
C LYS A 37 -13.10 -1.71 2.60
N ASN A 38 -11.98 -1.96 3.27
CA ASN A 38 -11.36 -3.27 3.31
C ASN A 38 -12.12 -4.17 4.29
N THR A 39 -13.22 -4.78 3.82
CA THR A 39 -14.04 -5.66 4.64
C THR A 39 -13.47 -7.07 4.58
N ILE A 40 -13.25 -7.67 5.75
CA ILE A 40 -12.72 -9.03 5.88
C ILE A 40 -13.75 -9.86 6.65
N THR A 41 -14.14 -11.01 6.11
CA THR A 41 -15.20 -11.86 6.68
C THR A 41 -14.64 -13.19 7.17
N PRO A 42 -14.54 -13.42 8.50
CA PRO A 42 -14.02 -14.66 9.05
C PRO A 42 -14.96 -15.83 8.78
N THR A 43 -14.38 -17.00 8.48
CA THR A 43 -15.08 -18.28 8.38
C THR A 43 -14.53 -19.27 9.39
N ASN A 44 -15.13 -20.45 9.48
CA ASN A 44 -14.62 -21.54 10.33
C ASN A 44 -13.27 -22.07 9.82
N GLU A 45 -13.01 -21.92 8.52
CA GLU A 45 -11.80 -22.40 7.83
C GLU A 45 -10.71 -21.32 7.71
N LEU A 46 -11.07 -20.04 7.84
CA LEU A 46 -10.16 -18.92 7.75
C LEU A 46 -10.55 -17.79 8.70
N ASN A 47 -9.80 -17.68 9.80
CA ASN A 47 -9.91 -16.58 10.75
C ASN A 47 -8.55 -16.32 11.42
N ILE A 48 -8.52 -15.42 12.41
CA ILE A 48 -7.30 -15.02 13.13
C ILE A 48 -6.59 -16.17 13.87
N LEU A 49 -7.29 -17.24 14.23
CA LEU A 49 -6.69 -18.42 14.87
C LEU A 49 -5.96 -19.31 13.86
N ASP A 50 -6.43 -19.32 12.60
CA ASP A 50 -5.81 -20.08 11.51
C ASP A 50 -4.70 -19.29 10.82
N TYR A 51 -4.86 -17.96 10.74
CA TYR A 51 -3.92 -17.06 10.08
C TYR A 51 -3.66 -15.83 10.95
N LEU A 52 -2.48 -15.76 11.57
CA LEU A 52 -2.14 -14.69 12.52
C LEU A 52 -2.18 -13.27 11.91
N TYR A 53 -2.01 -13.16 10.59
CA TYR A 53 -1.98 -11.89 9.87
C TYR A 53 -3.34 -11.49 9.28
N TYR A 54 -4.41 -12.18 9.68
CA TYR A 54 -5.76 -11.99 9.14
C TYR A 54 -6.27 -10.54 9.21
N TYR A 55 -5.82 -9.77 10.21
CA TYR A 55 -6.20 -8.36 10.40
C TYR A 55 -5.05 -7.37 10.20
N ASN A 56 -3.96 -7.76 9.52
CA ASN A 56 -2.89 -6.81 9.17
C ASN A 56 -3.35 -5.70 8.22
N GLY A 57 -4.43 -5.95 7.46
CA GLY A 57 -5.05 -4.98 6.56
C GLY A 57 -4.40 -4.93 5.17
N GLY A 58 -4.84 -3.93 4.40
CA GLY A 58 -4.30 -3.59 3.09
C GLY A 58 -3.38 -2.37 3.15
N GLY A 59 -2.73 -2.09 2.04
CA GLY A 59 -1.80 -0.99 1.83
C GLY A 59 -2.47 0.27 1.29
N VAL A 60 -1.75 1.38 1.46
CA VAL A 60 -2.09 2.69 0.93
C VAL A 60 -0.89 3.20 0.16
N ALA A 61 -1.07 3.57 -1.11
CA ALA A 61 -0.08 4.29 -1.89
C ALA A 61 -0.65 5.66 -2.27
N LEU A 62 0.19 6.69 -2.18
CA LEU A 62 -0.16 8.08 -2.44
C LEU A 62 0.82 8.64 -3.47
N GLY A 63 0.31 9.27 -4.52
CA GLY A 63 1.11 9.81 -5.60
C GLY A 63 0.25 10.55 -6.61
N ASP A 64 0.86 11.47 -7.36
CA ASP A 64 0.20 12.20 -8.45
C ASP A 64 0.36 11.36 -9.74
N ILE A 65 -0.64 10.55 -10.08
CA ILE A 65 -0.50 9.55 -11.16
C ILE A 65 -0.72 10.15 -12.55
N ASN A 66 -1.32 11.34 -12.62
CA ASN A 66 -1.65 12.04 -13.86
C ASN A 66 -0.88 13.37 -14.04
N ASN A 67 0.06 13.67 -13.13
CA ASN A 67 0.92 14.85 -13.12
C ASN A 67 0.13 16.18 -13.12
N ASP A 68 -1.03 16.22 -12.44
CA ASP A 68 -1.87 17.42 -12.34
C ASP A 68 -1.58 18.30 -11.10
N GLY A 69 -0.63 17.87 -10.27
CA GLY A 69 -0.21 18.51 -9.03
C GLY A 69 -1.04 18.11 -7.81
N LEU A 70 -1.99 17.18 -7.94
CA LEU A 70 -2.82 16.67 -6.85
C LEU A 70 -2.44 15.23 -6.50
N VAL A 71 -2.37 14.94 -5.20
CA VAL A 71 -2.06 13.59 -4.73
C VAL A 71 -3.30 12.70 -4.81
N ASP A 72 -3.19 11.63 -5.58
CA ASP A 72 -4.17 10.55 -5.74
C ASP A 72 -3.97 9.45 -4.69
N ILE A 73 -4.94 8.54 -4.61
CA ILE A 73 -4.97 7.49 -3.59
C ILE A 73 -5.21 6.13 -4.21
N PHE A 74 -4.28 5.20 -4.02
CA PHE A 74 -4.49 3.78 -4.25
C PHE A 74 -4.63 3.03 -2.92
N LEU A 75 -5.61 2.14 -2.85
CA LEU A 75 -5.93 1.32 -1.68
C LEU A 75 -6.04 -0.13 -2.12
N SER A 76 -5.21 -1.00 -1.59
CA SER A 76 -5.37 -2.44 -1.80
C SER A 76 -6.34 -3.04 -0.79
N ALA A 77 -6.93 -4.18 -1.13
CA ALA A 77 -7.88 -4.88 -0.28
C ALA A 77 -7.51 -6.35 -0.13
N ASN A 78 -7.69 -6.89 1.08
CA ASN A 78 -7.38 -8.30 1.32
C ASN A 78 -8.36 -9.19 0.55
N GLN A 79 -9.67 -9.08 0.79
CA GLN A 79 -10.66 -9.95 0.11
C GLN A 79 -11.42 -9.27 -1.03
N GLU A 80 -11.47 -7.94 -1.03
CA GLU A 80 -12.19 -7.14 -2.03
C GLU A 80 -11.27 -6.74 -3.19
N LYS A 81 -11.77 -5.92 -4.11
CA LYS A 81 -10.94 -5.33 -5.17
C LYS A 81 -10.21 -4.08 -4.70
N ASN A 82 -9.01 -3.87 -5.24
CA ASN A 82 -8.23 -2.67 -5.05
C ASN A 82 -8.97 -1.45 -5.63
N LYS A 83 -8.63 -0.26 -5.14
CA LYS A 83 -9.21 1.01 -5.58
C LYS A 83 -8.17 2.06 -5.90
N LEU A 84 -8.40 2.80 -6.98
CA LEU A 84 -7.69 4.01 -7.35
C LEU A 84 -8.67 5.18 -7.41
N TYR A 85 -8.35 6.25 -6.68
CA TYR A 85 -9.13 7.46 -6.59
C TYR A 85 -8.32 8.66 -7.10
N ILE A 86 -8.80 9.33 -8.15
CA ILE A 86 -8.22 10.58 -8.63
C ILE A 86 -8.71 11.75 -7.80
N ASN A 87 -7.79 12.59 -7.36
CA ASN A 87 -8.07 13.81 -6.64
C ASN A 87 -8.54 14.91 -7.60
N LYS A 88 -9.75 15.42 -7.38
CA LYS A 88 -10.35 16.51 -8.16
C LYS A 88 -10.21 17.87 -7.45
N GLY A 89 -9.37 17.94 -6.42
CA GLY A 89 -9.18 19.07 -5.54
C GLY A 89 -10.27 19.18 -4.46
N ASN A 90 -10.04 20.03 -3.45
CA ASN A 90 -11.00 20.30 -2.38
C ASN A 90 -11.50 19.04 -1.64
N LEU A 91 -10.62 18.04 -1.46
CA LEU A 91 -10.93 16.73 -0.88
C LEU A 91 -12.03 15.97 -1.63
N LYS A 92 -12.21 16.22 -2.93
CA LYS A 92 -13.10 15.45 -3.80
C LYS A 92 -12.29 14.43 -4.57
N PHE A 93 -12.79 13.21 -4.63
CA PHE A 93 -12.13 12.06 -5.22
C PHE A 93 -13.09 11.30 -6.12
N GLU A 94 -12.57 10.83 -7.25
CA GLU A 94 -13.29 10.03 -8.24
C GLU A 94 -12.70 8.62 -8.29
N ASP A 95 -13.52 7.59 -8.05
CA ASP A 95 -13.11 6.19 -8.22
C ASP A 95 -12.98 5.87 -9.72
N ILE A 96 -11.75 5.69 -10.19
CA ILE A 96 -11.45 5.31 -11.58
C ILE A 96 -11.04 3.85 -11.73
N SER A 97 -11.06 3.05 -10.66
CA SER A 97 -10.41 1.73 -10.57
C SER A 97 -10.71 0.78 -11.74
N LYS A 98 -11.97 0.77 -12.22
CA LYS A 98 -12.40 -0.05 -13.36
C LYS A 98 -11.87 0.46 -14.69
N LYS A 99 -11.92 1.78 -14.91
CA LYS A 99 -11.38 2.43 -16.11
C LYS A 99 -9.86 2.27 -16.14
N ALA A 100 -9.23 2.43 -14.99
CA ALA A 100 -7.80 2.35 -14.78
C ALA A 100 -7.23 0.93 -14.93
N ASN A 101 -8.06 -0.10 -14.87
CA ASN A 101 -7.64 -1.52 -14.93
C ASN A 101 -6.71 -1.95 -13.78
N VAL A 102 -6.98 -1.48 -12.56
CA VAL A 102 -6.13 -1.72 -11.37
C VAL A 102 -6.82 -2.51 -10.25
N LEU A 103 -7.93 -3.20 -10.57
CA LEU A 103 -8.68 -3.97 -9.57
C LEU A 103 -7.88 -5.13 -8.96
N GLY A 104 -6.90 -5.64 -9.70
CA GLY A 104 -6.08 -6.80 -9.36
C GLY A 104 -6.81 -8.14 -9.47
N ASN A 105 -6.02 -9.20 -9.57
CA ASN A 105 -6.47 -10.59 -9.72
C ASN A 105 -6.15 -11.46 -8.51
N SER A 106 -5.22 -11.02 -7.66
CA SER A 106 -4.85 -11.72 -6.43
C SER A 106 -5.97 -11.72 -5.39
N SER A 107 -6.06 -12.80 -4.64
CA SER A 107 -7.16 -13.03 -3.68
C SER A 107 -6.90 -12.49 -2.27
N TRP A 108 -5.67 -12.08 -1.98
CA TRP A 108 -5.24 -11.54 -0.69
C TRP A 108 -4.17 -10.45 -0.86
N ASN A 109 -4.56 -9.24 -1.24
CA ASN A 109 -3.60 -8.14 -1.39
C ASN A 109 -3.23 -7.52 -0.04
N THR A 110 -1.99 -7.08 0.09
CA THR A 110 -1.40 -6.50 1.30
C THR A 110 -0.84 -5.12 0.98
N GLY A 111 0.44 -4.84 1.15
CA GLY A 111 1.04 -3.54 0.86
C GLY A 111 0.87 -3.10 -0.59
N ALA A 112 0.89 -1.80 -0.81
CA ALA A 112 0.94 -1.18 -2.13
C ALA A 112 1.89 0.01 -2.06
N VAL A 113 2.67 0.24 -3.13
CA VAL A 113 3.57 1.38 -3.27
C VAL A 113 3.51 1.93 -4.69
N MET A 114 3.88 3.20 -4.84
CA MET A 114 4.03 3.87 -6.13
C MET A 114 5.50 4.22 -6.37
N GLY A 115 5.93 4.15 -7.62
CA GLY A 115 7.28 4.50 -8.07
C GLY A 115 7.34 4.50 -9.59
N ASP A 116 8.24 5.28 -10.18
CA ASP A 116 8.50 5.30 -11.63
C ASP A 116 9.47 4.15 -11.96
N VAL A 117 8.92 2.97 -12.26
CA VAL A 117 9.71 1.72 -12.37
C VAL A 117 10.46 1.65 -13.70
N ASN A 118 9.92 2.28 -14.73
CA ASN A 118 10.45 2.25 -16.09
C ASN A 118 11.20 3.54 -16.49
N GLY A 119 11.21 4.56 -15.63
CA GLY A 119 11.91 5.83 -15.82
C GLY A 119 11.23 6.78 -16.82
N ASP A 120 9.92 6.65 -17.04
CA ASP A 120 9.16 7.46 -18.01
C ASP A 120 8.57 8.75 -17.43
N GLY A 121 8.73 8.98 -16.12
CA GLY A 121 8.22 10.14 -15.40
C GLY A 121 6.77 9.99 -14.93
N LEU A 122 6.18 8.80 -15.04
CA LEU A 122 4.86 8.47 -14.53
C LEU A 122 4.97 7.52 -13.35
N LEU A 123 4.09 7.69 -12.35
CA LEU A 123 4.05 6.75 -11.23
C LEU A 123 3.33 5.46 -11.63
N ASP A 124 4.02 4.34 -11.49
CA ASP A 124 3.49 2.98 -11.55
C ASP A 124 3.01 2.53 -10.16
N ILE A 125 2.26 1.42 -10.10
CA ILE A 125 1.72 0.88 -8.85
C ILE A 125 2.17 -0.57 -8.68
N TYR A 126 2.88 -0.86 -7.60
CA TYR A 126 3.22 -2.23 -7.22
C TYR A 126 2.36 -2.68 -6.03
N VAL A 127 1.74 -3.85 -6.16
CA VAL A 127 0.81 -4.41 -5.17
C VAL A 127 1.31 -5.77 -4.70
N CYS A 128 1.52 -5.88 -3.39
CA CYS A 128 1.90 -7.12 -2.74
C CYS A 128 0.68 -8.02 -2.52
N ALA A 129 0.89 -9.33 -2.58
CA ALA A 129 -0.10 -10.35 -2.29
C ALA A 129 0.49 -11.45 -1.39
N VAL A 130 -0.41 -12.18 -0.73
CA VAL A 130 -0.08 -13.43 -0.04
C VAL A 130 -0.62 -14.57 -0.87
N VAL A 131 0.26 -15.47 -1.31
CA VAL A 131 -0.08 -16.53 -2.26
C VAL A 131 0.39 -17.88 -1.75
N GLY A 132 -0.35 -18.95 -2.06
CA GLY A 132 0.09 -20.32 -1.80
C GLY A 132 -0.16 -20.82 -0.36
N VAL A 133 -0.94 -20.08 0.42
CA VAL A 133 -1.40 -20.48 1.77
C VAL A 133 -2.89 -20.20 1.92
N ASN A 134 -3.62 -21.01 2.69
CA ASN A 134 -5.02 -20.78 3.05
C ASN A 134 -5.96 -20.64 1.84
N GLY A 135 -5.58 -21.24 0.70
CA GLY A 135 -6.30 -21.14 -0.56
C GLY A 135 -6.10 -19.81 -1.30
N PHE A 136 -5.20 -18.94 -0.82
CA PHE A 136 -4.88 -17.69 -1.51
C PHE A 136 -4.11 -17.95 -2.81
N TYR A 137 -4.50 -17.26 -3.87
CA TYR A 137 -3.96 -17.39 -5.21
C TYR A 137 -3.64 -16.01 -5.82
N GLY A 138 -2.83 -16.01 -6.87
CA GLY A 138 -2.40 -14.82 -7.59
C GLY A 138 -0.88 -14.67 -7.57
N TYR A 139 -0.42 -13.43 -7.58
CA TYR A 139 0.98 -13.01 -7.51
C TYR A 139 1.03 -11.52 -7.12
N ASN A 140 2.22 -11.00 -6.79
CA ASN A 140 2.40 -9.56 -6.68
C ASN A 140 2.21 -8.90 -8.06
N GLU A 141 1.40 -7.86 -8.16
CA GLU A 141 1.03 -7.23 -9.43
C GLU A 141 1.79 -5.90 -9.61
N LEU A 142 2.25 -5.62 -10.83
CA LEU A 142 2.87 -4.34 -11.21
C LEU A 142 2.01 -3.71 -12.30
N PHE A 143 1.39 -2.57 -12.00
CA PHE A 143 0.58 -1.81 -12.92
C PHE A 143 1.41 -0.66 -13.49
N ILE A 144 1.83 -0.78 -14.74
CA ILE A 144 2.55 0.26 -15.49
C ILE A 144 1.56 1.31 -15.98
N ASN A 145 1.86 2.58 -15.73
CA ASN A 145 1.02 3.70 -16.12
C ASN A 145 1.12 3.98 -17.63
N ASN A 146 -0.01 4.01 -18.33
CA ASN A 146 -0.04 4.26 -19.77
C ASN A 146 -0.05 5.77 -20.13
N GLY A 147 -0.12 6.66 -19.14
CA GLY A 147 -0.19 8.12 -19.33
C GLY A 147 -1.58 8.66 -19.66
N ASP A 148 -2.62 7.82 -19.63
CA ASP A 148 -4.01 8.18 -19.93
C ASP A 148 -5.00 7.78 -18.80
N GLU A 149 -4.47 7.69 -17.56
CA GLU A 149 -5.15 7.19 -16.36
C GLU A 149 -5.56 5.70 -16.46
N THR A 150 -5.01 4.96 -17.42
CA THR A 150 -5.10 3.50 -17.49
C THR A 150 -3.76 2.84 -17.20
N PHE A 151 -3.81 1.59 -16.76
CA PHE A 151 -2.65 0.82 -16.39
C PHE A 151 -2.64 -0.55 -17.05
N THR A 152 -1.42 -1.04 -17.29
CA THR A 152 -1.14 -2.36 -17.82
C THR A 152 -0.49 -3.20 -16.72
N GLU A 153 -1.10 -4.33 -16.35
CA GLU A 153 -0.44 -5.30 -15.45
C GLU A 153 0.75 -5.93 -16.20
N SER A 154 1.94 -5.93 -15.59
CA SER A 154 3.20 -6.31 -16.24
C SER A 154 4.20 -6.97 -15.27
N ALA A 155 3.76 -7.50 -14.13
CA ALA A 155 4.68 -8.08 -13.13
C ALA A 155 5.58 -9.17 -13.73
N GLU A 156 5.03 -10.09 -14.52
CA GLU A 156 5.81 -11.17 -15.18
C GLU A 156 6.90 -10.61 -16.09
N GLN A 157 6.58 -9.57 -16.88
CA GLN A 157 7.54 -8.94 -17.79
C GLN A 157 8.76 -8.37 -17.04
N TYR A 158 8.52 -7.81 -15.85
CA TYR A 158 9.57 -7.23 -15.01
C TYR A 158 10.19 -8.25 -14.02
N LYS A 159 9.72 -9.51 -14.00
CA LYS A 159 10.07 -10.55 -13.01
C LYS A 159 9.72 -10.16 -11.56
N LEU A 160 8.59 -9.50 -11.38
CA LEU A 160 8.07 -9.05 -10.10
C LEU A 160 6.79 -9.78 -9.67
N ASP A 161 6.37 -10.80 -10.42
CA ASP A 161 5.18 -11.64 -10.20
C ASP A 161 5.38 -12.69 -9.09
N PHE A 162 5.88 -12.28 -7.94
CA PHE A 162 6.16 -13.19 -6.83
C PHE A 162 4.88 -13.81 -6.25
N ASP A 163 4.92 -15.12 -6.02
CA ASP A 163 3.88 -15.90 -5.33
C ASP A 163 4.25 -16.16 -3.86
N SER A 164 4.81 -15.13 -3.22
CA SER A 164 5.34 -15.19 -1.84
C SER A 164 4.35 -14.65 -0.79
N TYR A 165 4.78 -14.52 0.46
CA TYR A 165 3.99 -13.97 1.55
C TYR A 165 4.28 -12.47 1.73
N SER A 166 4.14 -11.73 0.63
CA SER A 166 4.49 -10.32 0.58
C SER A 166 3.58 -9.49 1.45
N SER A 167 4.19 -8.64 2.26
CA SER A 167 3.52 -7.79 3.25
C SER A 167 3.57 -6.32 2.83
N SER A 168 4.71 -5.88 2.31
CA SER A 168 4.95 -4.52 1.83
C SER A 168 6.16 -4.53 0.90
N ALA A 169 6.36 -3.44 0.17
CA ALA A 169 7.54 -3.21 -0.62
C ALA A 169 7.95 -1.74 -0.50
N ALA A 170 9.14 -1.40 -0.96
CA ALA A 170 9.56 -0.02 -1.05
C ALA A 170 10.58 0.15 -2.18
N PHE A 171 10.41 1.22 -2.95
CA PHE A 171 11.33 1.60 -4.02
C PHE A 171 12.47 2.46 -3.49
N LEU A 172 13.67 2.24 -4.00
CA LEU A 172 14.90 2.96 -3.69
C LEU A 172 15.92 2.77 -4.81
N ASP A 173 16.82 3.73 -5.01
CA ASP A 173 17.99 3.57 -5.87
C ASP A 173 19.19 3.24 -4.97
N PHE A 174 19.42 1.95 -4.68
CA PHE A 174 20.40 1.56 -3.64
C PHE A 174 21.84 1.54 -4.17
N ASP A 175 22.03 1.34 -5.48
CA ASP A 175 23.36 1.32 -6.10
C ASP A 175 23.72 2.57 -6.92
N LEU A 176 22.83 3.56 -6.93
CA LEU A 176 23.01 4.91 -7.48
C LEU A 176 23.20 4.91 -8.99
N ASP A 177 22.53 4.00 -9.69
CA ASP A 177 22.58 3.91 -11.16
C ASP A 177 21.42 4.66 -11.85
N GLY A 178 20.46 5.13 -11.06
CA GLY A 178 19.38 6.02 -11.47
C GLY A 178 18.09 5.31 -11.88
N ASP A 179 18.01 3.98 -11.80
CA ASP A 179 16.74 3.26 -11.82
C ASP A 179 16.29 2.86 -10.39
N LEU A 180 14.99 2.58 -10.22
CA LEU A 180 14.44 2.22 -8.91
C LEU A 180 14.51 0.70 -8.71
N ASP A 181 15.26 0.30 -7.68
CA ASP A 181 15.25 -1.02 -7.09
C ASP A 181 14.07 -1.21 -6.14
N ILE A 182 13.85 -2.44 -5.69
CA ILE A 182 12.77 -2.75 -4.76
C ILE A 182 13.24 -3.63 -3.59
N TYR A 183 12.94 -3.17 -2.38
CA TYR A 183 12.97 -4.02 -1.20
C TYR A 183 11.58 -4.60 -0.95
N LEU A 184 11.42 -5.91 -1.14
CA LEU A 184 10.20 -6.66 -0.90
C LEU A 184 10.24 -7.31 0.48
N LEU A 185 9.34 -6.88 1.36
CA LEU A 185 9.21 -7.41 2.71
C LEU A 185 8.20 -8.55 2.73
N ASN A 186 8.63 -9.70 3.21
CA ASN A 186 7.81 -10.88 3.40
C ASN A 186 7.61 -11.17 4.90
N HIS A 187 6.53 -11.88 5.21
CA HIS A 187 6.32 -12.41 6.55
C HIS A 187 6.41 -13.94 6.52
N ALA A 188 6.65 -14.57 7.68
CA ALA A 188 6.61 -16.02 7.80
C ALA A 188 5.29 -16.51 8.41
N ILE A 189 4.87 -17.72 8.04
CA ILE A 189 3.79 -18.41 8.73
C ILE A 189 4.36 -19.11 9.95
N HIS A 190 3.84 -18.76 11.12
CA HIS A 190 4.38 -19.26 12.38
C HIS A 190 3.86 -20.64 12.73
N THR A 191 4.61 -21.66 12.30
CA THR A 191 4.47 -23.05 12.72
C THR A 191 5.45 -23.38 13.85
N GLN A 192 5.37 -24.57 14.44
CA GLN A 192 6.37 -25.05 15.42
C GLN A 192 7.81 -24.98 14.88
N GLU A 193 7.99 -25.12 13.56
CA GLU A 193 9.30 -25.05 12.91
C GLU A 193 9.87 -23.63 12.87
N SER A 194 9.01 -22.61 12.80
CA SER A 194 9.40 -21.19 12.78
C SER A 194 9.90 -20.68 14.14
N PHE A 195 9.46 -21.29 15.25
CA PHE A 195 9.89 -20.94 16.62
C PHE A 195 11.23 -21.57 17.03
N GLY A 196 11.99 -22.07 16.06
CA GLY A 196 13.27 -22.73 16.31
C GLY A 196 14.42 -21.78 16.62
N LYS A 197 15.64 -22.31 16.56
CA LYS A 197 16.87 -21.58 16.90
C LYS A 197 17.13 -20.45 15.89
N ALA A 198 17.85 -19.43 16.33
CA ALA A 198 18.20 -18.25 15.52
C ALA A 198 18.92 -18.56 14.19
N ASN A 199 19.51 -19.76 14.05
CA ASN A 199 20.17 -20.18 12.82
C ASN A 199 19.21 -20.46 11.65
N LEU A 200 17.90 -20.57 11.90
CA LEU A 200 16.89 -20.70 10.83
C LEU A 200 16.95 -19.52 9.84
N ARG A 201 17.33 -18.32 10.31
CA ARG A 201 17.45 -17.12 9.48
C ARG A 201 18.47 -17.23 8.33
N TYR A 202 19.43 -18.15 8.45
CA TYR A 202 20.46 -18.41 7.43
C TYR A 202 20.00 -19.39 6.35
N LYS A 203 18.84 -20.04 6.52
CA LYS A 203 18.26 -20.93 5.51
C LYS A 203 17.19 -20.16 4.76
N ARG A 204 17.55 -19.58 3.60
CA ARG A 204 16.62 -18.80 2.78
C ARG A 204 15.43 -19.67 2.35
N ASN A 205 14.24 -19.10 2.43
CA ASN A 205 12.99 -19.68 1.96
C ASN A 205 12.33 -18.69 1.01
N GLU A 206 11.91 -19.17 -0.15
CA GLU A 206 11.46 -18.32 -1.26
C GLU A 206 10.19 -17.52 -0.93
N GLN A 207 9.29 -18.10 -0.12
CA GLN A 207 7.99 -17.52 0.23
C GLN A 207 8.09 -16.49 1.38
N THR A 208 9.02 -16.68 2.32
CA THR A 208 9.07 -15.92 3.58
C THR A 208 10.26 -14.99 3.68
N GLY A 209 11.29 -15.21 2.86
CA GLY A 209 12.50 -14.41 2.91
C GLY A 209 12.33 -13.07 2.20
N ASP A 210 12.73 -11.99 2.88
CA ASP A 210 12.78 -10.66 2.29
C ASP A 210 13.68 -10.64 1.05
N LYS A 211 13.31 -9.80 0.08
CA LYS A 211 14.05 -9.66 -1.18
C LYS A 211 14.57 -8.24 -1.36
N LEU A 212 15.86 -8.09 -1.65
CA LEU A 212 16.39 -6.91 -2.33
C LEU A 212 16.55 -7.29 -3.80
N LEU A 213 15.81 -6.57 -4.63
CA LEU A 213 15.67 -6.84 -6.05
C LEU A 213 16.25 -5.65 -6.78
N ARG A 214 17.39 -5.87 -7.43
CA ARG A 214 18.02 -4.84 -8.24
C ARG A 214 17.31 -4.74 -9.59
N ASN A 215 17.02 -3.53 -10.05
CA ASN A 215 16.52 -3.32 -11.39
C ASN A 215 17.70 -3.32 -12.38
N ASP A 216 17.68 -4.21 -13.39
CA ASP A 216 18.72 -4.28 -14.41
C ASP A 216 18.14 -3.78 -15.75
N GLY A 217 17.59 -2.56 -15.77
CA GLY A 217 16.98 -1.96 -16.96
C GLY A 217 15.60 -2.54 -17.32
N GLY A 218 14.71 -2.65 -16.34
CA GLY A 218 13.35 -3.17 -16.48
C GLY A 218 13.23 -4.67 -16.25
N SER A 219 14.26 -5.32 -15.70
CA SER A 219 14.22 -6.72 -15.28
C SER A 219 14.84 -6.86 -13.90
N PHE A 220 14.05 -7.33 -12.93
CA PHE A 220 14.49 -7.38 -11.54
C PHE A 220 15.25 -8.68 -11.22
N THR A 221 16.36 -8.54 -10.50
CA THR A 221 17.23 -9.65 -10.06
C THR A 221 17.29 -9.70 -8.54
N ASP A 222 16.95 -10.85 -7.93
CA ASP A 222 17.10 -11.06 -6.48
C ASP A 222 18.60 -11.17 -6.11
N ILE A 223 19.10 -10.15 -5.42
CA ILE A 223 20.49 -10.07 -4.93
C ILE A 223 20.58 -10.25 -3.41
N SER A 224 19.51 -10.68 -2.76
CA SER A 224 19.38 -10.66 -1.29
C SER A 224 20.46 -11.45 -0.57
N GLU A 225 20.81 -12.63 -1.10
CA GLU A 225 21.85 -13.46 -0.49
C GLU A 225 23.23 -12.79 -0.60
N ALA A 226 23.53 -12.20 -1.76
CA ALA A 226 24.76 -11.44 -1.96
C ALA A 226 24.81 -10.16 -1.09
N ALA A 227 23.66 -9.51 -0.87
CA ALA A 227 23.50 -8.37 0.01
C ALA A 227 23.50 -8.73 1.52
N GLY A 228 23.51 -10.04 1.87
CA GLY A 228 23.52 -10.50 3.25
C GLY A 228 22.17 -10.37 3.97
N ILE A 229 21.06 -10.26 3.23
CA ILE A 229 19.71 -10.20 3.79
C ILE A 229 19.29 -11.60 4.23
N PHE A 230 18.93 -11.73 5.51
CA PHE A 230 18.38 -12.97 6.04
C PHE A 230 16.99 -13.22 5.46
N GLY A 231 16.71 -14.47 5.07
CA GLY A 231 15.46 -14.84 4.42
C GLY A 231 14.85 -16.13 4.94
N GLY A 232 15.06 -16.45 6.22
CA GLY A 232 14.56 -17.68 6.83
C GLY A 232 13.13 -17.58 7.33
N ILE A 233 12.56 -18.74 7.65
CA ILE A 233 11.15 -18.95 8.05
C ILE A 233 10.75 -18.35 9.41
N ASN A 234 11.59 -17.52 10.02
CA ASN A 234 11.40 -16.97 11.37
C ASN A 234 11.28 -15.44 11.38
N GLY A 235 11.03 -14.83 10.21
CA GLY A 235 10.78 -13.40 10.04
C GLY A 235 9.33 -12.97 10.28
N TYR A 236 9.13 -11.73 10.71
CA TYR A 236 7.84 -11.09 10.96
C TYR A 236 7.75 -9.77 10.19
N GLY A 237 7.98 -9.76 8.87
CA GLY A 237 7.94 -8.53 8.09
C GLY A 237 6.61 -7.78 8.27
N LEU A 238 6.65 -6.64 8.97
CA LEU A 238 5.48 -5.80 9.27
C LEU A 238 5.55 -4.39 8.68
N GLY A 239 6.75 -3.85 8.46
CA GLY A 239 6.92 -2.51 7.91
C GLY A 239 8.33 -2.25 7.43
N ILE A 240 8.44 -1.33 6.46
CA ILE A 240 9.69 -0.87 5.87
C ILE A 240 9.78 0.65 6.10
N SER A 241 10.98 1.16 6.37
CA SER A 241 11.27 2.58 6.30
C SER A 241 12.62 2.74 5.60
N ILE A 242 12.66 3.61 4.59
CA ILE A 242 13.88 3.96 3.88
C ILE A 242 14.26 5.38 4.29
N ALA A 243 15.55 5.59 4.48
CA ALA A 243 16.14 6.90 4.66
C ALA A 243 17.48 6.94 3.94
N ASP A 244 17.69 8.00 3.19
CA ASP A 244 18.98 8.34 2.60
C ASP A 244 19.65 9.43 3.47
N PHE A 245 20.94 9.25 3.72
CA PHE A 245 21.74 10.13 4.60
C PHE A 245 23.00 10.58 3.86
N ASN A 246 23.23 11.89 3.87
CA ASN A 246 24.46 12.50 3.37
C ASN A 246 25.66 12.30 4.30
#